data_AF-A0A550GPM1-F1
#
_entry.id   AF-A0A550GPM1-F1
#
_cell.length_a   1.000
_cell.length_b   1.000
_cell.length_c   1.000
_cell.angle_alpha   90.00
_cell.angle_beta   90.00
_cell.angle_gamma   90.00
#
_symmetry.space_group_name_H-M   'P 1'
#
loop_
_entity.id
_entity.type
_entity.pdbx_description
1 polymer ?
#
loop_
_entity_poly.entity_id
_entity_poly.type
_entity_poly.pdbx_seq_one_letter_code
_entity_poly.pdbx_strand_id
1 'polypeptide(L)'
;MEYVFNVPYKNNIKLKNIIEKIKENKKLLTYWKCSNVMAIDRMSYTDHGPTHVKIVANLALKFLRMLINQNIKPSIVINYGLKNEDAEVVVVLGSIFHDIGMIVNRENHEKYSACLAIEFIDNLLNTIYSEEEKAIISSEVLHAIVAHEKPNKPLTVEAGIIGIADALDMEAGRARIPFRSGKVDIHSISALSIDRVQIIEGT
;
A
#
# COMPACT_ATOMS: atom_id res chain seq x y z
N MET A 1 5.75 22.37 1.77
CA MET A 1 4.37 22.05 1.34
C MET A 1 3.94 20.85 2.17
N GLU A 2 2.84 20.95 2.90
CA GLU A 2 2.36 19.85 3.74
C GLU A 2 1.90 18.69 2.84
N TYR A 3 2.31 17.46 3.17
CA TYR A 3 1.95 16.28 2.38
C TYR A 3 0.44 16.02 2.50
N VAL A 4 -0.23 15.79 1.36
CA VAL A 4 -1.65 15.43 1.30
C VAL A 4 -1.80 14.11 0.54
N PHE A 5 -2.31 13.08 1.22
CA PHE A 5 -2.65 11.81 0.61
C PHE A 5 -3.85 11.98 -0.34
N ASN A 6 -3.72 11.46 -1.57
CA ASN A 6 -4.80 11.48 -2.55
C ASN A 6 -4.59 10.38 -3.60
N VAL A 7 -5.66 9.67 -3.94
CA VAL A 7 -5.71 8.65 -4.99
C VAL A 7 -7.05 8.76 -5.74
N PRO A 8 -7.14 8.35 -7.02
CA PRO A 8 -8.37 8.50 -7.79
C PRO A 8 -9.42 7.49 -7.34
N TYR A 9 -10.49 7.96 -6.70
CA TYR A 9 -11.61 7.13 -6.25
C TYR A 9 -12.73 6.98 -7.28
N LYS A 10 -12.69 7.70 -8.42
CA LYS A 10 -13.76 7.72 -9.45
C LYS A 10 -15.14 7.94 -8.82
N ASN A 11 -16.04 6.96 -8.90
CA ASN A 11 -17.40 7.01 -8.36
C ASN A 11 -17.54 6.23 -7.04
N ASN A 12 -16.44 5.70 -6.49
CA ASN A 12 -16.45 4.93 -5.24
C ASN A 12 -16.52 5.87 -4.03
N ILE A 13 -17.74 6.10 -3.54
CA ILE A 13 -18.02 7.00 -2.41
C ILE A 13 -17.43 6.45 -1.11
N LYS A 14 -17.40 5.11 -0.93
CA LYS A 14 -16.80 4.47 0.26
C LYS A 14 -15.31 4.80 0.34
N LEU A 15 -14.60 4.62 -0.77
CA LEU A 15 -13.18 4.96 -0.87
C LEU A 15 -12.93 6.47 -0.70
N LYS A 16 -13.79 7.33 -1.28
CA LYS A 16 -13.71 8.78 -1.06
C LYS A 16 -13.76 9.13 0.43
N ASN A 17 -14.72 8.58 1.17
CA ASN A 17 -14.87 8.86 2.60
C ASN A 17 -13.65 8.38 3.40
N ILE A 18 -13.08 7.22 3.05
CA ILE A 18 -11.84 6.70 3.66
C ILE A 18 -10.67 7.64 3.39
N ILE A 19 -10.51 8.13 2.15
CA ILE A 19 -9.43 9.07 1.78
C ILE A 19 -9.54 10.36 2.59
N GLU A 20 -10.74 10.92 2.78
CA GLU A 20 -10.92 12.12 3.61
C GLU A 20 -10.55 11.86 5.08
N LYS A 21 -10.97 10.72 5.66
CA LYS A 21 -10.54 10.34 7.02
C LYS A 21 -9.01 10.18 7.12
N ILE A 22 -8.35 9.64 6.10
CA ILE A 22 -6.88 9.50 6.06
C ILE A 22 -6.20 10.88 6.06
N LYS A 23 -6.70 11.83 5.26
CA LYS A 23 -6.13 13.20 5.18
C LYS A 23 -6.18 13.92 6.53
N GLU A 24 -7.20 13.64 7.34
CA GLU A 24 -7.37 14.25 8.66
C GLU A 24 -6.62 13.48 9.78
N ASN A 25 -6.15 12.26 9.52
CA ASN A 25 -5.52 11.41 10.53
C ASN A 25 -4.04 11.78 10.78
N LYS A 26 -3.82 12.73 11.68
CA LYS A 26 -2.46 13.19 12.06
C LYS A 26 -1.54 12.06 12.56
N LYS A 27 -2.08 11.07 13.29
CA LYS A 27 -1.29 9.94 13.82
C LYS A 27 -0.75 9.09 12.67
N LEU A 28 -1.60 8.70 11.73
CA LEU A 28 -1.22 7.92 10.55
C LEU A 28 -0.22 8.67 9.67
N LEU A 29 -0.50 9.93 9.35
CA LEU A 29 0.42 10.76 8.56
C LEU A 29 1.79 10.94 9.23
N THR A 30 1.83 10.96 10.57
CA THR A 30 3.08 11.02 11.33
C THR A 30 3.81 9.69 11.31
N TYR A 31 3.10 8.56 11.40
CA TYR A 31 3.73 7.24 11.30
C TYR A 31 4.42 7.03 9.95
N TRP A 32 3.83 7.45 8.84
CA TRP A 32 4.53 7.41 7.54
C TRP A 32 5.80 8.25 7.52
N LYS A 33 5.81 9.43 8.17
CA LYS A 33 7.04 10.23 8.32
C LYS A 33 8.08 9.48 9.15
N CYS A 34 7.67 8.85 10.25
CA CYS A 34 8.55 8.05 11.10
C CYS A 34 9.13 6.83 10.37
N SER A 35 8.32 6.10 9.59
CA SER A 35 8.78 5.00 8.73
C SER A 35 9.86 5.49 7.76
N ASN A 36 9.67 6.67 7.18
CA ASN A 36 10.65 7.23 6.25
C ASN A 36 11.98 7.60 6.91
N VAL A 37 11.94 8.18 8.12
CA VAL A 37 13.15 8.48 8.90
C VAL A 37 13.89 7.19 9.26
N MET A 38 13.17 6.10 9.56
CA MET A 38 13.80 4.79 9.75
C MET A 38 14.52 4.34 8.48
N ALA A 39 13.81 4.32 7.36
CA ALA A 39 14.34 3.84 6.10
C ALA A 39 15.53 4.67 5.61
N ILE A 40 15.35 5.98 5.44
CA ILE A 40 16.35 6.86 4.83
C ILE A 40 17.45 7.21 5.84
N ASP A 41 17.10 7.85 6.96
CA ASP A 41 18.10 8.50 7.81
C ASP A 41 18.86 7.48 8.66
N ARG A 42 18.20 6.42 9.13
CA ARG A 42 18.82 5.41 10.00
C ARG A 42 19.45 4.25 9.24
N MET A 43 18.81 3.79 8.16
CA MET A 43 19.25 2.59 7.42
C MET A 43 19.91 2.90 6.07
N SER A 44 19.75 4.12 5.55
CA SER A 44 20.16 4.50 4.20
C SER A 44 19.47 3.68 3.09
N TYR A 45 18.21 3.30 3.30
CA TYR A 45 17.33 2.63 2.34
C TYR A 45 16.49 3.64 1.55
N THR A 46 15.78 3.17 0.53
CA THR A 46 14.81 3.96 -0.25
C THR A 46 13.63 4.46 0.59
N ASP A 47 12.89 5.43 0.08
CA ASP A 47 11.72 6.04 0.76
C ASP A 47 10.69 4.95 1.11
N HIS A 48 10.30 4.90 2.38
CA HIS A 48 9.14 4.11 2.88
C HIS A 48 8.16 5.09 3.55
N GLY A 49 8.02 6.26 2.92
CA GLY A 49 7.37 7.44 3.48
C GLY A 49 6.02 7.73 2.85
N PRO A 50 5.46 8.92 3.15
CA PRO A 50 4.15 9.32 2.64
C PRO A 50 4.05 9.27 1.12
N THR A 51 5.14 9.56 0.40
CA THR A 51 5.07 9.56 -1.06
C THR A 51 5.14 8.16 -1.65
N HIS A 52 5.97 7.27 -1.09
CA HIS A 52 5.98 5.85 -1.41
C HIS A 52 4.57 5.24 -1.29
N VAL A 53 3.93 5.33 -0.12
CA VAL A 53 2.60 4.73 0.09
C VAL A 53 1.53 5.27 -0.87
N LYS A 54 1.65 6.54 -1.30
CA LYS A 54 0.77 7.12 -2.31
C LYS A 54 0.98 6.50 -3.69
N ILE A 55 2.23 6.25 -4.09
CA ILE A 55 2.52 5.59 -5.36
C ILE A 55 1.96 4.17 -5.35
N VAL A 56 2.29 3.38 -4.32
CA VAL A 56 1.81 2.00 -4.19
C VAL A 56 0.29 1.94 -4.26
N ALA A 57 -0.43 2.79 -3.51
CA ALA A 57 -1.89 2.84 -3.55
C ALA A 57 -2.45 3.22 -4.94
N ASN A 58 -1.80 4.14 -5.67
CA ASN A 58 -2.22 4.50 -7.03
C ASN A 58 -2.01 3.35 -8.03
N LEU A 59 -0.84 2.68 -7.94
CA LEU A 59 -0.51 1.53 -8.78
C LEU A 59 -1.45 0.36 -8.50
N ALA A 60 -1.72 0.06 -7.22
CA ALA A 60 -2.62 -1.00 -6.80
C ALA A 60 -4.05 -0.77 -7.33
N LEU A 61 -4.58 0.45 -7.22
CA LEU A 61 -5.87 0.81 -7.83
C LEU A 61 -5.87 0.64 -9.35
N LYS A 62 -4.79 1.05 -10.03
CA LYS A 62 -4.67 0.91 -11.48
C LYS A 62 -4.70 -0.57 -11.87
N PHE A 63 -3.92 -1.41 -11.21
CA PHE A 63 -3.89 -2.86 -11.45
C PHE A 63 -5.23 -3.50 -11.20
N LEU A 64 -5.85 -3.27 -10.04
CA LEU A 64 -7.15 -3.85 -9.71
C LEU A 64 -8.19 -3.53 -10.80
N ARG A 65 -8.25 -2.26 -11.24
CA ARG A 65 -9.19 -1.84 -12.29
C ARG A 65 -8.89 -2.47 -13.64
N MET A 66 -7.62 -2.60 -14.02
CA MET A 66 -7.23 -3.28 -15.26
C MET A 66 -7.61 -4.76 -15.24
N LEU A 67 -7.38 -5.44 -14.12
CA LEU A 67 -7.74 -6.85 -13.94
C LEU A 67 -9.27 -7.04 -13.98
N ILE A 68 -10.03 -6.16 -13.32
CA ILE A 68 -11.50 -6.16 -13.39
C ILE A 68 -11.98 -5.98 -14.82
N ASN A 69 -11.39 -5.05 -15.59
CA ASN A 69 -11.75 -4.84 -17.00
C ASN A 69 -11.48 -6.08 -17.86
N GLN A 70 -10.51 -6.92 -17.47
CA GLN A 70 -10.19 -8.19 -18.09
C GLN A 70 -10.96 -9.37 -17.46
N ASN A 71 -12.08 -9.10 -16.78
CA ASN A 71 -12.96 -10.08 -16.13
C ASN A 71 -12.31 -10.91 -15.01
N ILE A 72 -11.15 -10.49 -14.49
CA ILE A 72 -10.57 -11.09 -13.29
C ILE A 72 -11.32 -10.55 -12.08
N LYS A 73 -12.00 -11.45 -11.37
CA LYS A 73 -12.80 -11.10 -10.20
C LYS A 73 -11.90 -10.98 -8.96
N PRO A 74 -12.01 -9.90 -8.16
CA PRO A 74 -11.31 -9.79 -6.88
C PRO A 74 -11.73 -10.90 -5.91
N SER A 75 -10.83 -11.30 -5.01
CA SER A 75 -11.11 -12.38 -4.05
C SER A 75 -12.26 -12.01 -3.12
N ILE A 76 -12.34 -10.75 -2.68
CA ILE A 76 -13.42 -10.33 -1.77
C ILE A 76 -14.82 -10.46 -2.40
N VAL A 77 -14.90 -10.31 -3.73
CA VAL A 77 -16.14 -10.51 -4.51
C VAL A 77 -16.48 -11.99 -4.60
N ILE A 78 -15.49 -12.84 -4.90
CA ILE A 78 -15.68 -14.29 -5.04
C ILE A 78 -16.07 -14.93 -3.71
N ASN A 79 -15.36 -14.58 -2.64
CA ASN A 79 -15.43 -15.31 -1.37
C ASN A 79 -16.55 -14.80 -0.45
N TYR A 80 -16.91 -13.52 -0.54
CA TYR A 80 -17.85 -12.88 0.39
C TYR A 80 -19.01 -12.17 -0.28
N GLY A 81 -19.07 -12.15 -1.62
CA GLY A 81 -20.15 -11.49 -2.36
C GLY A 81 -20.15 -9.96 -2.23
N LEU A 82 -19.04 -9.37 -1.77
CA LEU A 82 -18.86 -7.91 -1.78
C LEU A 82 -18.63 -7.40 -3.20
N LYS A 83 -18.49 -6.08 -3.36
CA LYS A 83 -18.40 -5.43 -4.67
C LYS A 83 -16.96 -5.06 -5.03
N ASN A 84 -16.74 -4.77 -6.30
CA ASN A 84 -15.45 -4.29 -6.80
C ASN A 84 -15.00 -2.99 -6.09
N GLU A 85 -15.94 -2.14 -5.68
CA GLU A 85 -15.67 -0.95 -4.88
C GLU A 85 -15.07 -1.28 -3.50
N ASP A 86 -15.41 -2.44 -2.94
CA ASP A 86 -14.88 -2.90 -1.65
C ASP A 86 -13.45 -3.47 -1.83
N ALA A 87 -13.18 -4.13 -2.97
CA ALA A 87 -11.84 -4.52 -3.35
C ALA A 87 -10.90 -3.31 -3.53
N GLU A 88 -11.41 -2.19 -4.07
CA GLU A 88 -10.64 -0.93 -4.15
C GLU A 88 -10.25 -0.42 -2.75
N VAL A 89 -11.11 -0.61 -1.74
CA VAL A 89 -10.80 -0.26 -0.35
C VAL A 89 -9.71 -1.18 0.20
N VAL A 90 -9.80 -2.49 -0.03
CA VAL A 90 -8.76 -3.44 0.42
C VAL A 90 -7.39 -3.06 -0.14
N VAL A 91 -7.28 -2.86 -1.46
CA VAL A 91 -5.96 -2.60 -2.07
C VAL A 91 -5.38 -1.27 -1.61
N VAL A 92 -6.22 -0.24 -1.37
CA VAL A 92 -5.74 1.06 -0.83
C VAL A 92 -5.31 0.92 0.62
N LEU A 93 -6.12 0.29 1.47
CA LEU A 93 -5.77 0.14 2.89
C LEU A 93 -4.54 -0.75 3.06
N GLY A 94 -4.44 -1.87 2.33
CA GLY A 94 -3.23 -2.70 2.35
C GLY A 94 -2.00 -1.92 1.89
N SER A 95 -2.10 -1.15 0.81
CA SER A 95 -1.00 -0.32 0.30
C SER A 95 -0.52 0.74 1.31
N ILE A 96 -1.42 1.39 2.05
CA ILE A 96 -0.99 2.47 2.95
C ILE A 96 -0.45 1.97 4.30
N PHE A 97 -0.72 0.71 4.64
CA PHE A 97 -0.31 0.10 5.90
C PHE A 97 0.81 -0.92 5.77
N HIS A 98 1.12 -1.46 4.57
CA HIS A 98 2.08 -2.56 4.41
C HIS A 98 3.43 -2.28 5.10
N ASP A 99 3.87 -1.03 5.07
CA ASP A 99 5.16 -0.55 5.58
C ASP A 99 5.13 0.17 6.93
N ILE A 100 3.95 0.31 7.57
CA ILE A 100 3.84 1.12 8.79
C ILE A 100 4.65 0.55 9.97
N GLY A 101 4.95 -0.75 9.93
CA GLY A 101 5.82 -1.46 10.88
C GLY A 101 7.28 -1.01 10.86
N MET A 102 7.71 -0.29 9.82
CA MET A 102 9.04 0.34 9.77
C MET A 102 9.28 1.32 10.93
N ILE A 103 8.24 1.84 11.58
CA ILE A 103 8.40 2.64 12.81
C ILE A 103 9.01 1.83 13.98
N VAL A 104 8.92 0.50 13.91
CA VAL A 104 9.41 -0.44 14.93
C VAL A 104 10.75 -1.04 14.49
N ASN A 105 10.77 -1.75 13.37
CA ASN A 105 11.95 -2.42 12.83
C ASN A 105 11.74 -2.74 11.34
N ARG A 106 12.81 -2.88 10.56
CA ARG A 106 12.75 -3.40 9.18
C ARG A 106 12.55 -4.90 9.15
N GLU A 107 13.23 -5.61 10.04
CA GLU A 107 13.08 -7.06 10.14
C GLU A 107 11.68 -7.38 10.65
N ASN A 108 10.94 -8.22 9.92
CA ASN A 108 9.55 -8.58 10.22
C ASN A 108 8.58 -7.38 10.22
N HIS A 109 8.92 -6.28 9.54
CA HIS A 109 8.09 -5.07 9.48
C HIS A 109 6.62 -5.35 9.08
N GLU A 110 6.37 -6.33 8.22
CA GLU A 110 5.05 -6.76 7.78
C GLU A 110 4.17 -7.25 8.93
N LYS A 111 4.77 -7.91 9.93
CA LYS A 111 4.05 -8.39 11.13
C LYS A 111 3.72 -7.24 12.06
N TYR A 112 4.67 -6.32 12.26
CA TYR A 112 4.42 -5.11 13.04
C TYR A 112 3.37 -4.21 12.35
N SER A 113 3.41 -4.12 11.03
CA SER A 113 2.43 -3.43 10.22
C SER A 113 1.02 -3.97 10.45
N ALA A 114 0.85 -5.30 10.40
CA ALA A 114 -0.43 -5.93 10.67
C ALA A 114 -0.95 -5.60 12.07
N CYS A 115 -0.10 -5.68 13.10
CA CYS A 115 -0.49 -5.32 14.47
C CYS A 115 -0.91 -3.85 14.61
N LEU A 116 -0.15 -2.92 14.03
CA LEU A 116 -0.41 -1.49 14.10
C LEU A 116 -1.65 -1.08 13.29
N ALA A 117 -1.90 -1.74 12.16
CA ALA A 117 -2.96 -1.39 11.23
C ALA A 117 -4.36 -1.64 11.80
N ILE A 118 -4.56 -2.63 12.70
CA ILE A 118 -5.88 -3.02 13.23
C ILE A 118 -6.67 -1.81 13.76
N GLU A 119 -6.06 -0.99 14.62
CA GLU A 119 -6.69 0.19 15.21
C GLU A 119 -7.09 1.20 14.13
N PHE A 120 -6.24 1.42 13.14
CA PHE A 120 -6.53 2.36 12.06
C PHE A 120 -7.62 1.85 11.12
N ILE A 121 -7.57 0.57 10.76
CA ILE A 121 -8.55 -0.05 9.85
C ILE A 121 -9.95 0.05 10.46
N ASP A 122 -10.12 -0.34 11.74
CA ASP A 122 -11.44 -0.28 12.37
C ASP A 122 -12.00 1.15 12.37
N ASN A 123 -11.18 2.15 12.73
CA ASN A 123 -11.57 3.55 12.72
C ASN A 123 -11.91 4.08 11.31
N LEU A 124 -11.13 3.70 10.30
CA LEU A 124 -11.34 4.15 8.92
C LEU A 124 -12.62 3.55 8.32
N LEU A 125 -12.89 2.27 8.59
CA LEU A 125 -14.06 1.56 8.09
C LEU A 125 -15.34 1.84 8.89
N ASN A 126 -15.21 2.34 10.13
CA ASN A 126 -16.35 2.68 10.97
C ASN A 126 -17.32 3.63 10.24
N THR A 127 -18.61 3.48 10.49
CA THR A 127 -19.72 4.23 9.86
C THR A 127 -19.86 4.07 8.32
N ILE A 128 -19.00 3.30 7.65
CA ILE A 128 -19.07 3.03 6.21
C ILE A 128 -19.54 1.60 5.93
N TYR A 129 -19.17 0.66 6.81
CA TYR A 129 -19.43 -0.76 6.68
C TYR A 129 -20.10 -1.31 7.94
N SER A 130 -20.87 -2.39 7.79
CA SER A 130 -21.39 -3.17 8.92
C SER A 130 -20.24 -3.84 9.69
N GLU A 131 -20.49 -4.34 10.91
CA GLU A 131 -19.47 -5.04 11.69
C GLU A 131 -18.92 -6.28 10.96
N GLU A 132 -19.79 -7.03 10.28
CA GLU A 132 -19.42 -8.18 9.46
C GLU A 132 -18.52 -7.76 8.28
N GLU A 133 -18.94 -6.75 7.51
CA GLU A 133 -18.15 -6.25 6.38
C GLU A 133 -16.80 -5.69 6.84
N LYS A 134 -16.75 -4.99 7.99
CA LYS A 134 -15.50 -4.52 8.59
C LYS A 134 -14.56 -5.68 8.89
N ALA A 135 -15.06 -6.76 9.49
CA ALA A 135 -14.25 -7.93 9.81
C ALA A 135 -13.66 -8.57 8.54
N ILE A 136 -14.47 -8.71 7.49
CA ILE A 136 -14.04 -9.26 6.19
C ILE A 136 -12.95 -8.39 5.55
N ILE A 137 -13.21 -7.08 5.40
CA ILE A 137 -12.25 -6.15 4.79
C ILE A 137 -10.97 -6.09 5.63
N SER A 138 -11.08 -6.07 6.96
CA SER A 138 -9.91 -6.08 7.84
C SER A 138 -9.08 -7.33 7.65
N SER A 139 -9.71 -8.51 7.55
CA SER A 139 -9.03 -9.78 7.28
C SER A 139 -8.24 -9.73 5.97
N GLU A 140 -8.87 -9.27 4.89
CA GLU A 140 -8.23 -9.15 3.57
C GLU A 140 -7.08 -8.14 3.56
N VAL A 141 -7.24 -7.00 4.24
CA VAL A 141 -6.19 -5.98 4.37
C VAL A 141 -5.01 -6.51 5.17
N LEU A 142 -5.24 -7.16 6.31
CA LEU A 142 -4.18 -7.71 7.15
C LEU A 142 -3.42 -8.83 6.44
N HIS A 143 -4.11 -9.70 5.71
CA HIS A 143 -3.48 -10.71 4.87
C HIS A 143 -2.60 -10.06 3.80
N ALA A 144 -3.10 -9.06 3.09
CA ALA A 144 -2.31 -8.35 2.09
C ALA A 144 -1.07 -7.65 2.68
N ILE A 145 -1.21 -7.05 3.87
CA ILE A 145 -0.09 -6.45 4.62
C ILE A 145 0.96 -7.50 4.95
N VAL A 146 0.63 -8.71 5.40
CA VAL A 146 1.66 -9.71 5.72
C VAL A 146 2.23 -10.34 4.44
N ALA A 147 1.38 -10.58 3.45
CA ALA A 147 1.73 -11.30 2.24
C ALA A 147 2.57 -10.49 1.24
N HIS A 148 2.68 -9.17 1.39
CA HIS A 148 3.55 -8.37 0.51
C HIS A 148 5.03 -8.74 0.68
N GLU A 149 5.45 -9.13 1.89
CA GLU A 149 6.85 -9.42 2.20
C GLU A 149 7.14 -10.92 2.21
N LYS A 150 8.28 -11.32 1.62
CA LYS A 150 8.70 -12.72 1.57
C LYS A 150 9.14 -13.22 2.95
N PRO A 151 8.92 -14.51 3.29
CA PRO A 151 8.50 -15.62 2.41
C PRO A 151 6.97 -15.82 2.32
N ASN A 152 6.17 -14.89 2.83
CA ASN A 152 4.72 -15.01 2.81
C ASN A 152 4.20 -15.02 1.36
N LYS A 153 3.18 -15.82 1.07
CA LYS A 153 2.61 -15.94 -0.28
C LYS A 153 1.25 -15.24 -0.34
N PRO A 154 1.02 -14.37 -1.34
CA PRO A 154 -0.31 -13.81 -1.54
C PRO A 154 -1.30 -14.92 -1.94
N LEU A 155 -2.40 -14.99 -1.19
CA LEU A 155 -3.51 -15.94 -1.43
C LEU A 155 -4.75 -15.28 -2.02
N THR A 156 -4.75 -13.95 -2.14
CA THR A 156 -5.84 -13.18 -2.74
C THR A 156 -5.33 -12.30 -3.87
N VAL A 157 -6.22 -11.96 -4.81
CA VAL A 157 -5.90 -11.10 -5.94
C VAL A 157 -5.39 -9.75 -5.44
N GLU A 158 -6.05 -9.21 -4.42
CA GLU A 158 -5.74 -7.96 -3.74
C GLU A 158 -4.34 -7.98 -3.12
N ALA A 159 -3.98 -9.05 -2.40
CA ALA A 159 -2.63 -9.23 -1.84
C ALA A 159 -1.55 -9.32 -2.92
N GLY A 160 -1.81 -10.05 -4.01
CA GLY A 160 -0.90 -10.14 -5.14
C GLY A 160 -0.67 -8.80 -5.82
N ILE A 161 -1.74 -8.01 -6.00
CA ILE A 161 -1.67 -6.65 -6.53
C ILE A 161 -0.77 -5.76 -5.67
N ILE A 162 -0.93 -5.79 -4.35
CA ILE A 162 -0.13 -4.95 -3.44
C ILE A 162 1.36 -5.30 -3.53
N GLY A 163 1.72 -6.59 -3.50
CA GLY A 163 3.13 -7.00 -3.63
C GLY A 163 3.74 -6.58 -4.97
N ILE A 164 2.98 -6.61 -6.06
CA ILE A 164 3.44 -6.11 -7.37
C ILE A 164 3.56 -4.58 -7.38
N ALA A 165 2.57 -3.88 -6.80
CA ALA A 165 2.55 -2.42 -6.76
C ALA A 165 3.71 -1.85 -5.94
N ASP A 166 4.04 -2.47 -4.80
CA ASP A 166 5.19 -2.13 -3.97
C ASP A 166 6.51 -2.32 -4.72
N ALA A 167 6.70 -3.52 -5.30
CA ALA A 167 7.89 -3.84 -6.07
C ALA A 167 8.12 -2.96 -7.31
N LEU A 168 7.12 -2.20 -7.77
CA LEU A 168 7.22 -1.32 -8.93
C LEU A 168 7.50 0.15 -8.58
N ASP A 169 7.56 0.54 -7.31
CA ASP A 169 8.04 1.87 -6.90
C ASP A 169 9.57 1.99 -7.00
N MET A 170 10.10 1.72 -8.20
CA MET A 170 11.54 1.70 -8.51
C MET A 170 11.95 2.75 -9.57
N GLU A 171 11.04 3.63 -9.99
CA GLU A 171 11.34 4.65 -10.99
C GLU A 171 12.45 5.62 -10.54
N ALA A 172 13.24 6.08 -11.52
CA ALA A 172 14.32 7.01 -11.32
C ALA A 172 13.90 8.27 -10.57
N GLY A 173 14.84 8.79 -9.78
CA GLY A 173 14.66 10.00 -9.00
C GLY A 173 14.65 9.68 -7.52
N ARG A 174 13.49 9.35 -6.96
CA ARG A 174 13.33 9.21 -5.50
C ARG A 174 14.10 8.02 -4.94
N ALA A 175 14.08 6.88 -5.64
CA ALA A 175 14.89 5.72 -5.30
C ALA A 175 16.40 6.03 -5.26
N ARG A 176 16.85 7.12 -5.91
CA ARG A 176 18.26 7.53 -5.98
C ARG A 176 18.69 8.50 -4.87
N ILE A 177 17.75 9.05 -4.07
CA ILE A 177 18.07 10.03 -3.01
C ILE A 177 19.08 9.47 -1.99
N PRO A 178 18.92 8.24 -1.46
CA PRO A 178 19.84 7.69 -0.46
C PRO A 178 21.22 7.35 -1.04
N PHE A 179 21.34 7.16 -2.35
CA PHE A 179 22.57 6.70 -3.00
C PHE A 179 23.47 7.85 -3.49
N ARG A 180 22.97 9.10 -3.46
CA ARG A 180 23.80 10.29 -3.73
C ARG A 180 24.90 10.52 -2.69
N SER A 181 24.82 9.86 -1.53
CA SER A 181 25.83 9.89 -0.47
C SER A 181 26.90 8.81 -0.59
N GLY A 182 26.91 7.99 -1.66
CA GLY A 182 28.03 7.12 -2.02
C GLY A 182 27.95 5.66 -1.56
N LYS A 183 26.82 5.21 -0.98
CA LYS A 183 26.61 3.81 -0.61
C LYS A 183 26.14 3.00 -1.83
N VAL A 184 26.77 1.87 -2.11
CA VAL A 184 26.42 0.96 -3.22
C VAL A 184 25.99 -0.39 -2.63
N ASP A 185 24.74 -0.77 -2.84
CA ASP A 185 24.18 -2.09 -2.52
C ASP A 185 23.30 -2.62 -3.67
N ILE A 186 22.67 -3.78 -3.52
CA ILE A 186 21.79 -4.34 -4.57
C ILE A 186 20.61 -3.43 -4.92
N HIS A 187 20.09 -2.68 -3.94
CA HIS A 187 18.99 -1.75 -4.14
C HIS A 187 19.45 -0.52 -4.95
N SER A 188 20.72 -0.12 -4.81
CA SER A 188 21.32 0.96 -5.59
C SER A 188 21.39 0.65 -7.08
N ILE A 189 21.70 -0.59 -7.47
CA ILE A 189 21.81 -0.98 -8.89
C ILE A 189 20.45 -0.85 -9.58
N SER A 190 19.39 -1.40 -8.99
CA SER A 190 18.05 -1.32 -9.57
C SER A 190 17.53 0.13 -9.62
N ALA A 191 17.71 0.89 -8.54
CA ALA A 191 17.31 2.31 -8.48
C ALA A 191 18.05 3.21 -9.49
N LEU A 192 19.32 2.88 -9.80
CA LEU A 192 20.12 3.61 -10.79
C LEU A 192 19.83 3.17 -12.23
N SER A 193 19.23 2.00 -12.44
CA SER A 193 19.04 1.41 -13.77
C SER A 193 17.65 1.60 -14.37
N ILE A 194 16.61 1.83 -13.55
CA ILE A 194 15.23 1.98 -14.02
C ILE A 194 14.86 3.46 -14.13
N ASP A 195 14.60 3.94 -15.35
CA ASP A 195 14.18 5.33 -15.59
C ASP A 195 12.66 5.53 -15.56
N ARG A 196 11.89 4.54 -16.03
CA ARG A 196 10.43 4.60 -16.09
C ARG A 196 9.82 3.20 -16.06
N VAL A 197 8.73 3.05 -15.33
CA VAL A 197 7.86 1.87 -15.30
C VAL A 197 6.61 2.18 -16.11
N GLN A 198 6.30 1.32 -17.08
CA GLN A 198 5.08 1.42 -17.87
C GLN A 198 4.19 0.20 -17.58
N ILE A 199 2.92 0.49 -17.30
CA ILE A 199 1.89 -0.53 -17.08
C ILE A 199 0.92 -0.46 -18.25
N ILE A 200 0.91 -1.53 -19.03
CA ILE A 200 0.06 -1.76 -20.21
C ILE A 200 -0.76 -3.04 -20.01
N GLU A 201 -1.90 -3.15 -20.69
CA GLU A 201 -2.67 -4.40 -20.71
C GLU A 201 -1.89 -5.47 -21.48
N GLY A 202 -1.91 -6.71 -20.96
CA GLY A 202 -1.35 -7.85 -21.66
C GLY A 202 -2.26 -8.27 -22.82
N THR A 203 -1.65 -8.70 -23.92
CA THR A 203 -2.34 -9.29 -25.10
C THR A 203 -2.53 -10.78 -24.96
#